data_AF-A0A6P8PA02-F1
#
_entry.id   AF-A0A6P8PA02-F1
#
_cell.length_a   1.000
_cell.length_b   1.000
_cell.length_c   1.000
_cell.angle_alpha   90.00
_cell.angle_beta   90.00
_cell.angle_gamma   90.00
#
_symmetry.space_group_name_H-M   'P 1'
#
loop_
_entity.id
_entity.type
_entity.pdbx_description
1 polymer ?
#
loop_
_entity_poly.entity_id
_entity_poly.type
_entity_poly.pdbx_seq_one_letter_code
_entity_poly.pdbx_strand_id
1 'polypeptide(L)'
;MGYRIRGNMALQKIGWYNAVLSPAFHLPYPEDSLAFVVLSIPSMFEKAFKPFISQQQLQRIRDPIDECISYYLSQLKESLKNERMEIIHDYELHPNKKPKLLAQTAAHVAGAAYYYQRKDVKNDPWGEKKIFGVCIHPQYGGWFAIRAALIFPDVQVPFLQQIPPVDCVFSEEKRIQLLESFTFHWQDWSYRDIVKVKEKYSEEQKTYFITPPAERLKLLGLEGELRESSHC
;
A
#
# COMPACT_ATOMS: atom_id res chain seq x y z
N MET A 1 -12.40 -20.94 -13.91
CA MET A 1 -12.16 -21.21 -12.48
C MET A 1 -11.13 -20.20 -12.01
N GLY A 2 -11.58 -19.01 -11.62
CA GLY A 2 -10.71 -17.84 -11.44
C GLY A 2 -9.92 -17.92 -10.15
N TYR A 3 -8.61 -17.72 -10.22
CA TYR A 3 -7.74 -17.44 -9.07
C TYR A 3 -8.19 -16.12 -8.45
N ARG A 4 -9.23 -16.20 -7.62
CA ARG A 4 -9.71 -15.13 -6.75
C ARG A 4 -8.53 -14.75 -5.86
N ILE A 5 -8.17 -13.48 -5.82
CA ILE A 5 -7.26 -12.88 -4.84
C ILE A 5 -7.71 -13.34 -3.44
N ARG A 6 -7.06 -14.37 -2.90
CA ARG A 6 -7.30 -14.89 -1.55
C ARG A 6 -6.29 -14.23 -0.63
N GLY A 7 -6.61 -13.02 -0.16
CA GLY A 7 -5.83 -12.32 0.84
C GLY A 7 -5.43 -10.91 0.44
N ASN A 8 -4.79 -10.19 1.37
CA ASN A 8 -4.33 -8.82 1.15
C ASN A 8 -3.01 -8.76 0.36
N MET A 9 -2.83 -9.68 -0.59
CA MET A 9 -1.63 -9.78 -1.44
C MET A 9 -2.02 -10.05 -2.89
N ALA A 10 -1.37 -9.37 -3.82
CA ALA A 10 -1.56 -9.57 -5.27
C ALA A 10 -0.24 -9.98 -5.93
N LEU A 11 -0.29 -10.96 -6.83
CA LEU A 11 0.88 -11.49 -7.51
C LEU A 11 1.25 -10.64 -8.73
N GLN A 12 2.54 -10.46 -8.97
CA GLN A 12 3.06 -9.82 -10.17
C GLN A 12 4.42 -10.39 -10.59
N LYS A 13 4.79 -10.14 -11.84
CA LYS A 13 6.18 -10.20 -12.31
C LYS A 13 6.85 -8.85 -12.15
N ILE A 14 8.17 -8.82 -11.91
CA ILE A 14 8.95 -7.58 -11.93
C ILE A 14 8.93 -6.91 -13.31
N GLY A 15 8.94 -7.71 -14.39
CA GLY A 15 8.88 -7.19 -15.76
C GLY A 15 7.66 -6.33 -16.03
N TRP A 16 6.48 -6.66 -15.48
CA TRP A 16 5.27 -5.86 -15.65
C TRP A 16 5.37 -4.49 -14.98
N TYR A 17 6.03 -4.43 -13.82
CA TYR A 17 6.28 -3.18 -13.10
C TYR A 17 7.28 -2.29 -13.87
N ASN A 18 8.40 -2.87 -14.31
CA ASN A 18 9.43 -2.13 -15.03
C ASN A 18 8.93 -1.64 -16.41
N ALA A 19 8.11 -2.43 -17.11
CA ALA A 19 7.61 -2.11 -18.45
C ALA A 19 6.79 -0.81 -18.53
N VAL A 20 6.17 -0.38 -17.43
CA VAL A 20 5.33 0.84 -17.38
C VAL A 20 6.05 2.05 -16.76
N LEU A 21 7.34 1.92 -16.44
CA LEU A 21 8.13 2.93 -15.74
C LEU A 21 9.37 3.32 -16.52
N SER A 22 9.87 4.53 -16.24
CA SER A 22 11.18 4.94 -16.74
C SER A 22 12.31 4.16 -16.05
N PRO A 23 13.47 3.98 -16.70
CA PRO A 23 14.60 3.22 -16.15
C PRO A 23 15.05 3.67 -14.75
N ALA A 24 14.83 4.94 -14.40
CA ALA A 24 15.18 5.50 -13.10
C ALA A 24 14.37 4.89 -11.92
N PHE A 25 13.28 4.18 -12.19
CA PHE A 25 12.45 3.49 -11.21
C PHE A 25 12.42 1.97 -11.41
N HIS A 26 13.25 1.43 -12.31
CA HIS A 26 13.31 -0.01 -12.52
C HIS A 26 13.85 -0.72 -11.29
N LEU A 27 13.20 -1.82 -10.91
CA LEU A 27 13.71 -2.72 -9.91
C LEU A 27 14.75 -3.65 -10.59
N PRO A 28 15.97 -3.78 -10.04
CA PRO A 28 17.08 -4.47 -10.69
C PRO A 28 17.01 -6.00 -10.50
N TYR A 29 15.89 -6.62 -10.89
CA TYR A 29 15.68 -8.06 -10.85
C TYR A 29 15.28 -8.58 -12.24
N PRO A 30 15.46 -9.89 -12.50
CA PRO A 30 14.96 -10.52 -13.73
C PRO A 30 13.47 -10.25 -13.97
N GLU A 31 13.09 -10.16 -15.24
CA GLU A 31 11.71 -9.82 -15.62
C GLU A 31 10.68 -10.83 -15.09
N ASP A 32 11.03 -12.12 -15.10
CA ASP A 32 10.17 -13.21 -14.65
C ASP A 32 10.25 -13.48 -13.13
N SER A 33 11.01 -12.68 -12.36
CA SER A 33 11.04 -12.81 -10.91
C SER A 33 9.65 -12.55 -10.30
N LEU A 34 9.24 -13.45 -9.41
CA LEU A 34 7.98 -13.36 -8.67
C LEU A 34 8.04 -12.22 -7.66
N ALA A 35 6.96 -11.44 -7.60
CA ALA A 35 6.72 -10.49 -6.53
C ALA A 35 5.26 -10.51 -6.07
N PHE A 36 5.06 -10.09 -4.83
CA PHE A 36 3.74 -9.85 -4.24
C PHE A 36 3.62 -8.40 -3.80
N VAL A 37 2.49 -7.77 -4.10
CA VAL A 37 2.12 -6.47 -3.57
C VAL A 37 1.25 -6.68 -2.34
N VAL A 38 1.68 -6.19 -1.19
CA VAL A 38 0.98 -6.30 0.09
C VAL A 38 0.10 -5.09 0.30
N LEU A 39 -1.16 -5.32 0.65
CA LEU A 39 -2.15 -4.30 0.97
C LEU A 39 -2.59 -4.46 2.43
N SER A 40 -3.10 -3.40 3.03
CA SER A 40 -3.87 -3.46 4.27
C SER A 40 -5.29 -2.98 3.99
N ILE A 41 -6.27 -3.81 4.32
CA ILE A 41 -7.71 -3.49 4.28
C ILE A 41 -8.18 -2.99 5.66
N PRO A 42 -9.43 -2.48 5.81
CA PRO A 42 -9.90 -1.90 7.07
C PRO A 42 -9.68 -2.81 8.28
N SER A 43 -10.03 -4.09 8.16
CA SER A 43 -9.91 -5.07 9.24
C SER A 43 -8.49 -5.28 9.76
N MET A 44 -7.44 -4.84 9.04
CA MET A 44 -6.05 -4.91 9.53
C MET A 44 -5.88 -4.16 10.86
N PHE A 45 -6.61 -3.05 11.05
CA PHE A 45 -6.49 -2.25 12.28
C PHE A 45 -6.92 -3.04 13.52
N GLU A 46 -8.09 -3.69 13.46
CA GLU A 46 -8.60 -4.50 14.57
C GLU A 46 -7.84 -5.83 14.72
N LYS A 47 -7.51 -6.49 13.60
CA LYS A 47 -7.02 -7.88 13.62
C LYS A 47 -5.50 -8.01 13.70
N ALA A 48 -4.76 -6.96 13.39
CA ALA A 48 -3.29 -7.00 13.37
C ALA A 48 -2.70 -5.87 14.21
N PHE A 49 -3.13 -4.62 13.99
CA PHE A 49 -2.55 -3.46 14.67
C PHE A 49 -2.87 -3.41 16.15
N LYS A 50 -4.16 -3.50 16.56
CA LYS A 50 -4.51 -3.51 17.98
C LYS A 50 -3.85 -4.64 18.78
N PRO A 51 -3.83 -5.91 18.30
CA PRO A 51 -3.07 -6.98 18.96
C PRO A 51 -1.57 -6.71 19.06
N PHE A 52 -0.96 -6.12 18.04
CA PHE A 52 0.45 -5.74 18.06
C PHE A 52 0.74 -4.69 19.14
N ILE A 53 -0.11 -3.67 19.24
CA ILE A 53 0.00 -2.62 20.25
C ILE A 53 -0.23 -3.16 21.67
N SER A 54 -1.23 -4.01 21.88
CA SER A 54 -1.55 -4.54 23.21
C SER A 54 -0.45 -5.45 23.76
N GLN A 55 0.35 -6.06 22.88
CA GLN A 55 1.53 -6.86 23.24
C GLN A 55 2.79 -5.99 23.43
N GLN A 56 2.69 -4.66 23.31
CA GLN A 56 3.78 -3.70 23.45
C GLN A 56 5.03 -4.03 22.62
N GLN A 57 4.84 -4.60 21.42
CA GLN A 57 5.95 -4.98 20.53
C GLN A 57 6.60 -3.79 19.80
N LEU A 58 6.39 -2.56 20.30
CA LEU A 58 6.91 -1.35 19.72
C LEU A 58 8.37 -1.13 20.11
N GLN A 59 9.21 -0.94 19.10
CA GLN A 59 10.57 -0.44 19.25
C GLN A 59 10.59 1.10 19.39
N ARG A 60 9.51 1.79 19.01
CA ARG A 60 9.33 3.26 19.08
C ARG A 60 10.33 4.04 18.23
N ILE A 61 10.82 3.42 17.17
CA ILE A 61 11.77 4.01 16.21
C ILE A 61 11.01 4.66 15.05
N ARG A 62 9.82 4.14 14.72
CA ARG A 62 9.01 4.55 13.57
C ARG A 62 7.56 4.75 13.99
N ASP A 63 6.73 5.11 13.01
CA ASP A 63 5.29 5.15 13.22
C ASP A 63 4.77 3.77 13.66
N PRO A 64 3.87 3.69 14.66
CA PRO A 64 3.38 2.40 15.16
C PRO A 64 2.77 1.51 14.08
N ILE A 65 2.14 2.08 13.04
CA ILE A 65 1.58 1.28 11.95
C ILE A 65 2.68 0.63 11.11
N ASP A 66 3.80 1.32 10.90
CA ASP A 66 4.92 0.83 10.11
C ASP A 66 5.67 -0.27 10.87
N GLU A 67 5.81 -0.13 12.19
CA GLU A 67 6.36 -1.17 13.06
C GLU A 67 5.49 -2.43 13.06
N CYS A 68 4.17 -2.27 13.17
CA CYS A 68 3.22 -3.39 13.07
C CYS A 68 3.39 -4.14 11.74
N ILE A 69 3.41 -3.43 10.61
CA ILE A 69 3.59 -4.06 9.30
C ILE A 69 4.96 -4.75 9.21
N SER A 70 6.02 -4.10 9.69
CA SER A 70 7.38 -4.66 9.69
C SER A 70 7.48 -5.93 10.54
N TYR A 71 6.81 -5.96 11.69
CA TYR A 71 6.71 -7.15 12.54
C TYR A 71 6.12 -8.34 11.77
N TYR A 72 4.91 -8.20 11.21
CA TYR A 72 4.27 -9.32 10.49
C TYR A 72 5.04 -9.74 9.23
N LEU A 73 5.65 -8.81 8.50
CA LEU A 73 6.47 -9.14 7.34
C LEU A 73 7.80 -9.81 7.73
N SER A 74 8.37 -9.47 8.90
CA SER A 74 9.55 -10.17 9.42
C SER A 74 9.24 -11.61 9.83
N GLN A 75 8.06 -11.84 10.44
CA GLN A 75 7.59 -13.18 10.77
C GLN A 75 7.37 -14.02 9.50
N LEU A 76 6.78 -13.43 8.46
CA LEU A 76 6.67 -14.07 7.15
C LEU A 76 8.05 -14.43 6.58
N LYS A 77 9.01 -13.51 6.64
CA LYS A 77 10.39 -13.76 6.20
C LYS A 77 11.05 -14.91 6.94
N GLU A 78 10.87 -14.99 8.26
CA GLU A 78 11.41 -16.08 9.07
C GLU A 78 10.77 -17.43 8.71
N SER A 79 9.45 -17.46 8.48
CA SER A 79 8.76 -18.68 8.03
C SER A 79 9.18 -19.15 6.63
N LEU A 80 9.77 -18.27 5.82
CA LEU A 80 10.28 -18.55 4.47
C LEU A 80 11.81 -18.43 4.42
N LYS A 81 12.53 -18.70 5.52
CA LYS A 81 13.99 -18.49 5.62
C LYS A 81 14.86 -19.23 4.58
N ASN A 82 14.32 -20.27 3.94
CA ASN A 82 15.02 -20.99 2.88
C ASN A 82 14.90 -20.30 1.51
N GLU A 83 13.99 -19.34 1.38
CA GLU A 83 13.77 -18.55 0.17
C GLU A 83 14.41 -17.17 0.32
N ARG A 84 15.12 -16.72 -0.72
CA ARG A 84 15.59 -15.34 -0.76
C ARG A 84 14.38 -14.42 -0.96
N MET A 85 13.95 -13.77 0.12
CA MET A 85 12.89 -12.77 0.09
C MET A 85 13.42 -11.37 0.45
N GLU A 86 13.20 -10.42 -0.46
CA GLU A 86 13.47 -9.01 -0.28
C GLU A 86 12.16 -8.25 -0.07
N ILE A 87 12.14 -7.32 0.88
CA ILE A 87 10.95 -6.53 1.23
C ILE A 87 11.28 -5.07 0.94
N ILE A 88 10.41 -4.40 0.19
CA ILE A 88 10.47 -2.95 -0.01
C ILE A 88 9.17 -2.36 0.53
N HIS A 89 9.24 -1.61 1.63
CA HIS A 89 8.07 -0.95 2.21
C HIS A 89 7.65 0.28 1.41
N ASP A 90 6.38 0.68 1.50
CA ASP A 90 5.82 1.83 0.78
C ASP A 90 6.45 3.17 1.19
N TYR A 91 6.93 3.27 2.43
CA TYR A 91 7.60 4.46 2.97
C TYR A 91 9.11 4.53 2.68
N GLU A 92 9.71 3.49 2.08
CA GLU A 92 11.15 3.47 1.86
C GLU A 92 11.60 4.39 0.73
N LEU A 93 12.61 5.22 1.02
CA LEU A 93 13.23 6.13 0.08
C LEU A 93 14.71 5.76 -0.14
N HIS A 94 15.21 6.03 -1.33
CA HIS A 94 16.64 6.14 -1.60
C HIS A 94 17.24 7.37 -0.89
N PRO A 95 18.57 7.46 -0.74
CA PRO A 95 19.23 8.62 -0.15
C PRO A 95 18.87 9.96 -0.81
N ASN A 96 18.59 9.94 -2.12
CA ASN A 96 18.13 11.10 -2.90
C ASN A 96 16.63 11.41 -2.73
N LYS A 97 15.96 10.84 -1.73
CA LYS A 97 14.53 10.97 -1.42
C LYS A 97 13.56 10.43 -2.48
N LYS A 98 14.04 9.76 -3.53
CA LYS A 98 13.16 9.04 -4.45
C LYS A 98 12.58 7.79 -3.77
N PRO A 99 11.29 7.47 -3.97
CA PRO A 99 10.73 6.20 -3.50
C PRO A 99 11.49 5.01 -4.09
N LYS A 100 11.79 4.00 -3.27
CA LYS A 100 12.33 2.72 -3.77
C LYS A 100 11.28 1.92 -4.54
N LEU A 101 10.00 2.15 -4.25
CA LEU A 101 8.86 1.50 -4.88
C LEU A 101 7.77 2.55 -5.18
N LEU A 102 7.35 2.62 -6.44
CA LEU A 102 6.11 3.31 -6.82
C LEU A 102 4.91 2.40 -6.52
N ALA A 103 4.47 2.40 -5.25
CA ALA A 103 3.50 1.46 -4.69
C ALA A 103 2.19 1.38 -5.51
N GLN A 104 1.63 2.52 -5.92
CA GLN A 104 0.41 2.58 -6.72
C GLN A 104 0.56 1.91 -8.10
N THR A 105 1.74 2.03 -8.73
CA THR A 105 2.03 1.33 -9.98
C THR A 105 2.11 -0.17 -9.76
N ALA A 106 2.77 -0.63 -8.69
CA ALA A 106 2.82 -2.04 -8.34
C ALA A 106 1.41 -2.62 -8.12
N ALA A 107 0.56 -1.94 -7.35
CA ALA A 107 -0.82 -2.38 -7.14
C ALA A 107 -1.65 -2.44 -8.44
N HIS A 108 -1.42 -1.51 -9.37
CA HIS A 108 -2.09 -1.52 -10.68
C HIS A 108 -1.66 -2.72 -11.52
N VAL A 109 -0.35 -2.93 -11.73
CA VAL A 109 0.14 -3.99 -12.61
C VAL A 109 -0.08 -5.39 -12.04
N ALA A 110 -0.19 -5.51 -10.71
CA ALA A 110 -0.59 -6.73 -10.01
C ALA A 110 -2.11 -7.02 -10.08
N GLY A 111 -2.90 -6.12 -10.67
CA GLY A 111 -4.35 -6.25 -10.78
C GLY A 111 -5.11 -6.00 -9.46
N ALA A 112 -4.45 -5.48 -8.43
CA ALA A 112 -5.02 -5.31 -7.09
C ALA A 112 -6.01 -4.13 -7.01
N ALA A 113 -5.63 -3.00 -7.59
CA ALA A 113 -6.41 -1.76 -7.57
C ALA A 113 -6.08 -0.93 -8.81
N TYR A 114 -7.09 -0.36 -9.45
CA TYR A 114 -6.84 0.48 -10.62
C TYR A 114 -6.27 1.82 -10.17
N TYR A 115 -5.08 2.14 -10.68
CA TYR A 115 -4.42 3.43 -10.48
C TYR A 115 -4.91 4.49 -11.48
N TYR A 116 -5.81 5.37 -11.02
CA TYR A 116 -6.29 6.51 -11.81
C TYR A 116 -5.30 7.67 -11.71
N GLN A 117 -4.97 8.23 -12.86
CA GLN A 117 -4.02 9.32 -13.04
C GLN A 117 -4.66 10.41 -13.91
N ARG A 118 -4.02 11.58 -13.95
CA ARG A 118 -4.45 12.69 -14.83
C ARG A 118 -4.63 12.26 -16.29
N LYS A 119 -3.76 11.38 -16.79
CA LYS A 119 -3.83 10.83 -18.16
C LYS A 119 -5.08 9.97 -18.46
N ASP A 120 -5.82 9.55 -17.42
CA ASP A 120 -7.05 8.78 -17.56
C ASP A 120 -8.31 9.66 -17.73
N VAL A 121 -8.12 10.98 -17.80
CA VAL A 121 -9.14 12.00 -18.09
C VAL A 121 -8.73 12.72 -19.38
N LYS A 122 -9.58 12.68 -20.42
CA LYS A 122 -9.22 13.18 -21.76
C LYS A 122 -9.15 14.69 -21.82
N ASN A 123 -10.19 15.36 -21.31
CA ASN A 123 -10.31 16.82 -21.31
C ASN A 123 -10.23 17.32 -19.87
N ASP A 124 -9.03 17.23 -19.29
CA ASP A 124 -8.86 17.53 -17.88
C ASP A 124 -9.03 19.03 -17.57
N PRO A 125 -9.72 19.40 -16.47
CA PRO A 125 -10.03 20.80 -16.16
C PRO A 125 -8.94 21.52 -15.35
N TRP A 126 -7.77 20.91 -15.16
CA TRP A 126 -6.84 21.31 -14.11
C TRP A 126 -5.76 22.30 -14.56
N GLY A 127 -5.58 22.51 -15.86
CA GLY A 127 -4.55 23.42 -16.38
C GLY A 127 -3.16 23.04 -15.87
N GLU A 128 -2.43 23.98 -15.27
CA GLU A 128 -1.09 23.74 -14.74
C GLU A 128 -1.06 23.10 -13.34
N LYS A 129 -2.22 22.90 -12.70
CA LYS A 129 -2.27 22.32 -11.35
C LYS A 129 -1.69 20.91 -11.35
N LYS A 130 -0.89 20.63 -10.31
CA LYS A 130 -0.39 19.28 -10.06
C LYS A 130 -1.53 18.42 -9.51
N ILE A 131 -1.82 17.32 -10.19
CA ILE A 131 -2.86 16.36 -9.83
C ILE A 131 -2.20 15.05 -9.48
N PHE A 132 -2.48 14.54 -8.28
CA PHE A 132 -1.93 13.27 -7.82
C PHE A 132 -2.86 12.14 -8.21
N GLY A 133 -2.29 11.04 -8.72
CA GLY A 133 -3.07 9.83 -8.96
C GLY A 133 -3.41 9.10 -7.67
N VAL A 134 -4.43 8.24 -7.74
CA VAL A 134 -4.89 7.42 -6.62
C VAL A 134 -5.37 6.05 -7.09
N CYS A 135 -5.06 5.01 -6.31
CA CYS A 135 -5.59 3.68 -6.55
C CYS A 135 -6.97 3.50 -5.89
N ILE A 136 -7.89 2.85 -6.59
CA ILE A 136 -9.19 2.45 -6.04
C ILE A 136 -9.33 0.93 -6.14
N HIS A 137 -9.55 0.30 -4.98
CA HIS A 137 -9.76 -1.13 -4.87
C HIS A 137 -11.23 -1.47 -5.17
N PRO A 138 -11.53 -2.48 -5.98
CA PRO A 138 -12.90 -2.77 -6.43
C PRO A 138 -13.88 -3.13 -5.30
N GLN A 139 -13.38 -3.60 -4.15
CA GLN A 139 -14.22 -3.93 -2.98
C GLN A 139 -14.13 -2.93 -1.83
N TYR A 140 -13.06 -2.14 -1.75
CA TYR A 140 -12.78 -1.29 -0.59
C TYR A 140 -12.70 0.19 -0.96
N GLY A 141 -12.89 0.53 -2.23
CA GLY A 141 -12.73 1.90 -2.70
C GLY A 141 -11.32 2.39 -2.39
N GLY A 142 -11.22 3.57 -1.75
CA GLY A 142 -9.96 4.06 -1.18
C GLY A 142 -9.70 3.62 0.26
N TRP A 143 -10.54 2.80 0.89
CA TRP A 143 -10.38 2.32 2.29
C TRP A 143 -9.36 1.18 2.41
N PHE A 144 -8.17 1.38 1.87
CA PHE A 144 -7.04 0.47 1.99
C PHE A 144 -5.74 1.27 1.90
N ALA A 145 -4.62 0.60 2.11
CA ALA A 145 -3.29 1.14 1.82
C ALA A 145 -2.42 0.04 1.21
N ILE A 146 -1.44 0.44 0.41
CA ILE A 146 -0.39 -0.44 -0.12
C ILE A 146 0.77 -0.36 0.87
N ARG A 147 1.35 -1.49 1.28
CA ARG A 147 2.27 -1.57 2.42
C ARG A 147 3.67 -2.03 2.06
N ALA A 148 3.81 -2.90 1.07
CA ALA A 148 5.11 -3.39 0.64
C ALA A 148 5.04 -4.08 -0.72
N ALA A 149 6.19 -4.28 -1.33
CA ALA A 149 6.44 -5.36 -2.28
C ALA A 149 7.32 -6.43 -1.62
N LEU A 150 6.96 -7.70 -1.79
CA LEU A 150 7.79 -8.85 -1.45
C LEU A 150 8.35 -9.40 -2.76
N ILE A 151 9.66 -9.46 -2.89
CA ILE A 151 10.35 -9.87 -4.11
C ILE A 151 11.09 -11.18 -3.83
N PHE A 152 10.93 -12.14 -4.74
CA PHE A 152 11.60 -13.43 -4.71
C PHE A 152 12.51 -13.54 -5.93
N PRO A 153 13.76 -13.03 -5.86
CA PRO A 153 14.64 -12.93 -7.03
C PRO A 153 14.90 -14.29 -7.68
N ASP A 154 14.99 -15.35 -6.87
CA ASP A 154 15.35 -16.69 -7.30
C ASP A 154 14.15 -17.52 -7.79
N VAL A 155 12.92 -17.00 -7.66
CA VAL A 155 11.68 -17.65 -8.10
C VAL A 155 11.22 -17.06 -9.43
N GLN A 156 11.40 -17.82 -10.51
CA GLN A 156 11.01 -17.43 -11.86
C GLN A 156 9.62 -17.97 -12.22
N VAL A 157 8.74 -17.11 -12.72
CA VAL A 157 7.34 -17.45 -13.05
C VAL A 157 6.97 -17.08 -14.49
N PRO A 158 7.69 -17.58 -15.52
CA PRO A 158 7.47 -17.19 -16.92
C PRO A 158 6.04 -17.42 -17.41
N PHE A 159 5.32 -18.39 -16.85
CA PHE A 159 3.94 -18.72 -17.20
C PHE A 159 2.87 -17.92 -16.45
N LEU A 160 3.25 -17.07 -15.48
CA LEU A 160 2.29 -16.24 -14.77
C LEU A 160 1.64 -15.26 -15.76
N GLN A 161 0.31 -15.26 -15.80
CA GLN A 161 -0.48 -14.37 -16.67
C GLN A 161 -0.91 -13.12 -15.91
N GLN A 162 -0.80 -11.97 -16.55
CA GLN A 162 -1.22 -10.70 -15.95
C GLN A 162 -2.75 -10.61 -15.94
N ILE A 163 -3.31 -10.28 -14.78
CA ILE A 163 -4.73 -9.97 -14.64
C ILE A 163 -4.83 -8.44 -14.54
N PRO A 164 -5.52 -7.76 -15.47
CA PRO A 164 -5.65 -6.30 -15.39
C PRO A 164 -6.48 -5.91 -14.16
N PRO A 165 -6.19 -4.74 -13.54
CA PRO A 165 -7.00 -4.25 -12.44
C PRO A 165 -8.40 -3.89 -12.96
N VAL A 166 -9.40 -4.06 -12.09
CA VAL A 166 -10.78 -3.70 -12.42
C VAL A 166 -10.90 -2.18 -12.49
N ASP A 167 -11.14 -1.63 -13.69
CA ASP A 167 -11.63 -0.26 -13.85
C ASP A 167 -13.02 -0.20 -13.20
N CYS A 168 -13.11 0.41 -12.02
CA CYS A 168 -14.33 0.52 -11.22
C CYS A 168 -14.87 1.96 -11.15
N VAL A 169 -14.17 2.92 -11.75
CA VAL A 169 -14.54 4.34 -11.85
C VAL A 169 -14.66 4.69 -13.34
N PHE A 170 -15.77 4.26 -13.92
CA PHE A 170 -15.96 4.18 -15.36
C PHE A 170 -16.18 5.54 -16.07
N SER A 171 -16.78 6.52 -15.40
CA SER A 171 -17.13 7.80 -16.04
C SER A 171 -16.03 8.83 -15.85
N GLU A 172 -15.83 9.67 -16.86
CA GLU A 172 -14.83 10.73 -16.83
C GLU A 172 -15.12 11.74 -15.70
N GLU A 173 -16.40 12.07 -15.48
CA GLU A 173 -16.84 12.95 -14.39
C GLU A 173 -16.46 12.39 -13.02
N LYS A 174 -16.63 11.08 -12.82
CA LYS A 174 -16.22 10.42 -11.56
C LYS A 174 -14.71 10.36 -11.41
N ARG A 175 -13.95 10.22 -12.50
CA ARG A 175 -12.48 10.28 -12.45
C ARG A 175 -12.00 11.68 -12.09
N ILE A 176 -12.63 12.71 -12.64
CA ILE A 176 -12.37 14.10 -12.26
C ILE A 176 -12.67 14.30 -10.77
N GLN A 177 -13.88 13.94 -10.33
CA GLN A 177 -14.28 14.01 -8.93
C GLN A 177 -13.30 13.29 -8.00
N LEU A 178 -12.90 12.06 -8.37
CA LEU A 178 -11.94 11.27 -7.60
C LEU A 178 -10.60 11.99 -7.43
N LEU A 179 -10.02 12.46 -8.54
CA LEU A 179 -8.70 13.08 -8.55
C LEU A 179 -8.71 14.43 -7.83
N GLU A 180 -9.79 15.19 -7.92
CA GLU A 180 -9.98 16.43 -7.17
C GLU A 180 -10.16 16.17 -5.67
N SER A 181 -11.05 15.26 -5.28
CA SER A 181 -11.27 14.90 -3.88
C SER A 181 -9.99 14.37 -3.24
N PHE A 182 -9.21 13.55 -3.96
CA PHE A 182 -7.92 13.07 -3.45
C PHE A 182 -6.86 14.17 -3.38
N THR A 183 -6.76 15.04 -4.39
CA THR A 183 -5.71 16.06 -4.43
C THR A 183 -5.97 17.19 -3.44
N PHE A 184 -7.21 17.64 -3.30
CA PHE A 184 -7.56 18.86 -2.56
C PHE A 184 -8.32 18.61 -1.26
N HIS A 185 -8.96 17.45 -1.09
CA HIS A 185 -9.89 17.19 0.01
C HIS A 185 -9.66 15.84 0.71
N TRP A 186 -8.47 15.24 0.62
CA TRP A 186 -8.22 13.88 1.11
C TRP A 186 -8.55 13.64 2.60
N GLN A 187 -8.52 14.70 3.42
CA GLN A 187 -8.79 14.66 4.86
C GLN A 187 -10.26 14.40 5.20
N ASP A 188 -11.19 14.68 4.28
CA ASP A 188 -12.63 14.44 4.48
C ASP A 188 -13.05 12.99 4.20
N TRP A 189 -12.11 12.17 3.71
CA TRP A 189 -12.28 10.75 3.37
C TRP A 189 -13.20 10.45 2.17
N SER A 190 -13.85 11.46 1.58
CA SER A 190 -14.91 11.29 0.57
C SER A 190 -14.43 10.55 -0.69
N TYR A 191 -13.18 10.80 -1.12
CA TYR A 191 -12.59 10.13 -2.29
C TYR A 191 -12.58 8.60 -2.14
N ARG A 192 -12.54 8.09 -0.90
CA ARG A 192 -12.50 6.65 -0.63
C ARG A 192 -13.82 5.96 -0.93
N ASP A 193 -14.91 6.70 -1.00
CA ASP A 193 -16.28 6.24 -1.26
C ASP A 193 -16.75 6.50 -2.71
N ILE A 194 -15.83 6.79 -3.64
CA ILE A 194 -16.16 7.01 -5.06
C ILE A 194 -16.89 5.81 -5.71
N VAL A 195 -16.71 4.61 -5.14
CA VAL A 195 -17.42 3.37 -5.47
C VAL A 195 -18.12 2.82 -4.24
N LYS A 196 -19.10 1.93 -4.44
CA LYS A 196 -19.70 1.18 -3.34
C LYS A 196 -18.66 0.25 -2.70
N VAL A 197 -18.46 0.38 -1.40
CA VAL A 197 -17.46 -0.39 -0.65
C VAL A 197 -18.09 -1.43 0.27
N LYS A 198 -17.36 -2.53 0.50
CA LYS A 198 -17.74 -3.62 1.40
C LYS A 198 -17.55 -3.25 2.87
N GLU A 199 -16.50 -2.50 3.17
CA GLU A 199 -16.06 -2.16 4.52
C GLU A 199 -15.30 -0.83 4.47
N LYS A 200 -15.41 -0.05 5.53
CA LYS A 200 -14.71 1.24 5.72
C LYS A 200 -13.85 1.16 6.97
N TYR A 201 -12.95 2.11 7.14
CA TYR A 201 -12.28 2.29 8.42
C TYR A 201 -13.31 2.64 9.50
N SER A 202 -13.14 2.10 10.70
CA SER A 202 -13.92 2.52 11.87
C SER A 202 -13.62 3.99 12.22
N GLU A 203 -14.49 4.64 13.01
CA GLU A 203 -14.23 6.01 13.46
C GLU A 203 -12.95 6.11 14.29
N GLU A 204 -12.63 5.08 15.07
CA GLU A 204 -11.35 4.97 15.78
C GLU A 204 -10.16 4.91 14.83
N GLN A 205 -10.23 4.07 13.79
CA GLN A 205 -9.18 3.96 12.77
C GLN A 205 -9.02 5.25 11.97
N LYS A 206 -10.12 5.95 11.65
CA LYS A 206 -10.09 7.28 11.01
C LYS A 206 -9.42 8.31 11.92
N THR A 207 -9.78 8.30 13.21
CA THR A 207 -9.16 9.17 14.23
C THR A 207 -7.65 8.91 14.29
N TYR A 208 -7.23 7.65 14.35
CA TYR A 208 -5.81 7.29 14.35
C TYR A 208 -5.06 7.81 13.11
N PHE A 209 -5.63 7.66 11.91
CA PHE A 209 -4.94 8.08 10.69
C PHE A 209 -4.98 9.59 10.42
N ILE A 210 -5.98 10.32 10.92
CA ILE A 210 -5.98 11.79 10.84
C ILE A 210 -5.01 12.40 11.87
N THR A 211 -4.79 11.71 13.00
CA THR A 211 -3.80 12.15 14.00
C THR A 211 -2.39 12.17 13.38
N PRO A 212 -1.67 13.30 13.50
CA PRO A 212 -0.29 13.41 13.01
C PRO A 212 0.61 12.31 13.58
N PRO A 213 1.57 11.77 12.81
CA PRO A 213 2.45 10.69 13.28
C PRO A 213 3.11 10.95 14.63
N ALA A 214 3.54 12.19 14.89
CA ALA A 214 4.17 12.59 16.15
C ALA A 214 3.25 12.48 17.38
N GLU A 215 1.92 12.53 17.19
CA GLU A 215 0.92 12.48 18.26
C GLU A 215 0.31 11.08 18.43
N ARG A 216 0.65 10.12 17.57
CA ARG A 216 0.04 8.78 17.61
C ARG A 216 0.42 8.00 18.86
N LEU A 217 1.64 8.14 19.36
CA LEU A 217 2.04 7.48 20.62
C LEU A 217 1.21 8.00 21.80
N LYS A 218 0.94 9.31 21.82
CA LYS A 218 0.04 9.95 22.80
C LYS A 218 -1.37 9.42 22.69
N LEU A 219 -1.92 9.38 21.48
CA LEU A 219 -3.27 8.89 21.21
C LEU A 219 -3.44 7.44 21.71
N LEU A 220 -2.41 6.62 21.56
CA LEU A 220 -2.40 5.23 22.02
C LEU A 220 -2.15 5.09 23.53
N GLY A 221 -1.89 6.18 24.26
CA GLY A 221 -1.55 6.14 25.68
C GLY A 221 -0.18 5.54 25.99
N LEU A 222 0.76 5.63 25.05
CA LEU A 222 2.08 4.99 25.12
C LEU A 222 3.22 5.98 25.42
N GLU A 223 2.92 7.23 25.70
CA GLU A 223 3.92 8.19 26.21
C GLU A 223 4.38 7.77 27.61
N GLY A 224 5.65 7.33 27.75
CA GLY A 224 6.26 7.05 29.05
C GLY A 224 6.91 5.68 29.26
N GLU A 225 6.68 4.66 28.43
CA GLU A 225 7.39 3.36 28.59
C GLU A 225 8.65 3.29 27.73
N LEU A 226 9.67 4.07 28.08
CA LEU A 226 11.04 3.66 27.77
C LEU A 226 11.38 2.54 28.75
N ARG A 227 10.98 1.30 28.46
CA ARG A 227 11.69 0.18 29.06
C ARG A 227 13.05 0.15 28.39
N GLU A 228 14.04 0.70 29.08
CA GLU A 228 15.45 0.42 28.81
C GLU A 228 15.56 -1.08 28.55
N SER A 229 16.02 -1.43 27.35
CA SER A 229 16.44 -2.79 27.03
C SER A 229 17.66 -3.07 27.90
N SER A 230 17.40 -3.48 29.13
CA SER A 230 18.39 -3.97 30.06
C SER A 230 18.66 -5.42 29.69
N HIS A 231 19.49 -5.64 28.68
CA HIS A 231 20.18 -6.91 28.49
C HIS A 231 21.70 -6.66 28.47
N CYS A 232 22.32 -7.31 29.47
CA CYS A 232 23.75 -7.48 29.68
C CYS A 232 24.46 -8.14 28.49
#